data_AF-A0A8C5VTK1-F1
#
_entry.id   AF-A0A8C5VTK1-F1
#
_cell.length_a   1.000
_cell.length_b   1.000
_cell.length_c   1.000
_cell.angle_alpha   90.00
_cell.angle_beta   90.00
_cell.angle_gamma   90.00
#
_symmetry.space_group_name_H-M   'P 1'
#
loop_
_entity.id
_entity.type
_entity.pdbx_description
1 polymer ?
#
loop_
_entity_poly.entity_id
_entity_poly.type
_entity_poly.pdbx_seq_one_letter_code
_entity_poly.pdbx_strand_id
1 'polypeptide(L)'
;MGRRSTSSTKSGKFMNPTDQARKEARKRELKNKKQHMMVQAAVLKMKDPKQIIWDMGKLDEMEFNPVQQPQLNKKVLKDKRKKLRETFECILRLYEKENPDIYKELRKLEVEYEQKRYFDAVKNAHGVTTMMFPAPVKMTAILRTWIKISMMTVTLTDQMEKVRGMNFDPSVSASQVAGTTGMRHHARLIFSIYISWPISFFLFIVETGSRSCSGWF
;
A
#
# COMPACT_ATOMS: atom_id res chain seq x y z
N MET A 1 53.62 -31.84 -17.14
CA MET A 1 53.66 -30.61 -16.32
C MET A 1 53.50 -30.97 -14.85
N GLY A 2 54.60 -31.05 -14.09
CA GLY A 2 54.60 -31.55 -12.71
C GLY A 2 53.86 -30.63 -11.73
N ARG A 3 53.10 -31.24 -10.80
CA ARG A 3 52.38 -30.53 -9.73
C ARG A 3 53.40 -29.96 -8.74
N ARG A 4 53.61 -28.64 -8.73
CA ARG A 4 54.53 -27.98 -7.79
C ARG A 4 54.12 -28.24 -6.33
N SER A 5 55.09 -28.42 -5.44
CA SER A 5 54.87 -28.53 -4.00
C SER A 5 54.20 -27.26 -3.46
N THR A 6 53.28 -27.40 -2.51
CA THR A 6 52.50 -26.27 -1.98
C THR A 6 53.30 -25.35 -1.04
N SER A 7 54.50 -25.79 -0.64
CA SER A 7 55.40 -25.15 0.31
C SER A 7 56.44 -24.21 -0.32
N SER A 8 56.56 -24.12 -1.65
CA SER A 8 57.51 -23.23 -2.31
C SER A 8 56.84 -22.06 -3.06
N THR A 9 57.58 -20.97 -3.19
CA THR A 9 57.20 -19.78 -3.96
C THR A 9 57.28 -20.03 -5.47
N LYS A 10 56.79 -19.09 -6.29
CA LYS A 10 56.88 -19.15 -7.76
C LYS A 10 58.34 -19.26 -8.25
N SER A 11 59.31 -18.76 -7.47
CA SER A 11 60.75 -18.85 -7.72
C SER A 11 61.44 -20.05 -7.04
N GLY A 12 60.69 -20.98 -6.46
CA GLY A 12 61.23 -22.17 -5.78
C GLY A 12 61.79 -21.94 -4.38
N LYS A 13 61.81 -20.69 -3.87
CA LYS A 13 62.21 -20.39 -2.48
C LYS A 13 61.20 -20.94 -1.49
N PHE A 14 61.67 -21.45 -0.35
CA PHE A 14 60.83 -21.93 0.75
C PHE A 14 59.91 -20.82 1.28
N MET A 15 58.63 -21.12 1.44
CA MET A 15 57.64 -20.17 1.99
C MET A 15 57.75 -20.10 3.52
N ASN A 16 57.48 -18.92 4.09
CA ASN A 16 57.34 -18.77 5.54
C ASN A 16 56.24 -19.73 6.06
N PRO A 17 56.49 -20.54 7.12
CA PRO A 17 55.50 -21.44 7.71
C PRO A 17 54.16 -20.78 8.03
N THR A 18 54.16 -19.53 8.49
CA THR A 18 52.93 -18.76 8.79
C THR A 18 52.13 -18.44 7.54
N ASP A 19 52.79 -18.08 6.45
CA ASP A 19 52.12 -17.78 5.18
C ASP A 19 51.60 -19.05 4.50
N GLN A 20 52.29 -20.16 4.69
CA GLN A 20 51.79 -21.47 4.27
C GLN A 20 50.50 -21.84 5.02
N ALA A 21 50.46 -21.67 6.35
CA ALA A 21 49.26 -21.89 7.15
C ALA A 21 48.09 -20.99 6.71
N ARG A 22 48.33 -19.70 6.46
CA ARG A 22 47.31 -18.76 5.92
C ARG A 22 46.81 -19.17 4.54
N LYS A 23 47.70 -19.65 3.66
CA LYS A 23 47.34 -20.12 2.32
C LYS A 23 46.50 -21.40 2.38
N GLU A 24 46.84 -22.31 3.28
CA GLU A 24 46.07 -23.52 3.52
C GLU A 24 44.70 -23.21 4.13
N ALA A 25 44.62 -22.29 5.09
CA ALA A 25 43.36 -21.80 5.66
C ALA A 25 42.44 -21.23 4.57
N ARG A 26 42.94 -20.30 3.74
CA ARG A 26 42.19 -19.76 2.58
C ARG A 26 41.75 -20.85 1.60
N LYS A 27 42.59 -21.86 1.37
CA LYS A 27 42.24 -22.99 0.50
C LYS A 27 41.13 -23.86 1.10
N ARG A 28 41.10 -24.05 2.43
CA ARG A 28 40.03 -24.76 3.14
C ARG A 28 38.73 -23.97 3.12
N GLU A 29 38.77 -22.67 3.38
CA GLU A 29 37.61 -21.77 3.25
C GLU A 29 37.02 -21.79 1.85
N LEU A 30 37.87 -21.69 0.82
CA LEU A 30 37.41 -21.73 -0.57
C LEU A 30 36.79 -23.09 -0.93
N LYS A 31 37.33 -24.20 -0.41
CA LYS A 31 36.75 -25.53 -0.59
C LYS A 31 35.38 -25.62 0.09
N ASN A 32 35.26 -25.15 1.34
CA ASN A 32 33.99 -25.13 2.07
C ASN A 32 32.96 -24.26 1.35
N LYS A 33 33.33 -23.07 0.90
CA LYS A 33 32.47 -22.19 0.10
C LYS A 33 31.99 -22.87 -1.19
N LYS A 34 32.88 -23.57 -1.90
CA LYS A 34 32.52 -24.33 -3.11
C LYS A 34 31.57 -25.49 -2.80
N GLN A 35 31.82 -26.23 -1.72
CA GLN A 35 30.91 -27.28 -1.25
C GLN A 35 29.53 -26.71 -0.92
N HIS A 36 29.48 -25.59 -0.19
CA HIS A 36 28.23 -24.91 0.13
C HIS A 36 27.47 -24.49 -1.14
N MET A 37 28.15 -23.93 -2.15
CA MET A 37 27.52 -23.59 -3.42
C MET A 37 26.99 -24.83 -4.18
N MET A 38 27.73 -25.94 -4.18
CA MET A 38 27.29 -27.19 -4.80
C MET A 38 26.07 -27.77 -4.08
N VAL A 39 26.08 -27.77 -2.74
CA VAL A 39 24.95 -28.21 -1.92
C VAL A 39 23.74 -27.32 -2.16
N GLN A 40 23.91 -25.99 -2.18
CA GLN A 40 22.82 -25.06 -2.51
C GLN A 40 22.22 -25.35 -3.89
N ALA A 41 23.04 -25.56 -4.92
CA ALA A 41 22.55 -25.89 -6.26
C ALA A 41 21.79 -27.23 -6.28
N ALA A 42 22.27 -28.27 -5.58
CA ALA A 42 21.59 -29.56 -5.48
C ALA A 42 20.24 -29.44 -4.76
N VAL A 43 20.20 -28.72 -3.63
CA VAL A 43 18.96 -28.46 -2.88
C VAL A 43 17.93 -27.71 -3.73
N LEU A 44 18.39 -26.77 -4.57
CA LEU A 44 17.49 -26.03 -5.47
C LEU A 44 16.93 -26.92 -6.59
N LYS A 45 17.69 -27.90 -7.09
CA LYS A 45 17.22 -28.86 -8.11
C LYS A 45 16.17 -29.83 -7.58
N MET A 46 16.15 -30.10 -6.27
CA MET A 46 15.18 -31.00 -5.63
C MET A 46 13.87 -30.28 -5.22
N LYS A 47 13.78 -28.96 -5.36
CA LYS A 47 12.57 -28.20 -5.00
C LYS A 47 11.62 -28.10 -6.17
N ASP A 48 10.35 -28.38 -5.92
CA ASP A 48 9.29 -28.16 -6.90
C ASP A 48 8.92 -26.66 -6.96
N PRO A 49 9.11 -25.98 -8.10
CA PRO A 49 8.83 -24.55 -8.20
C PRO A 49 7.35 -24.21 -8.00
N LYS A 50 6.45 -25.13 -8.37
CA LYS A 50 5.00 -24.99 -8.14
C LYS A 50 4.64 -25.02 -6.66
N GLN A 51 5.35 -25.83 -5.85
CA GLN A 51 5.15 -25.90 -4.40
C GLN A 51 5.48 -24.56 -3.73
N ILE A 52 6.53 -23.87 -4.19
CA ILE A 52 6.92 -22.56 -3.65
C ILE A 52 5.84 -21.51 -3.92
N ILE A 53 5.24 -21.52 -5.11
CA ILE A 53 4.11 -20.62 -5.43
C ILE A 53 2.90 -20.93 -4.54
N TRP A 54 2.62 -22.21 -4.30
CA TRP A 54 1.54 -22.61 -3.41
C TRP A 54 1.79 -22.18 -1.96
N ASP A 55 3.00 -22.37 -1.44
CA ASP A 55 3.39 -21.92 -0.11
C ASP A 55 3.27 -20.39 0.04
N MET A 56 3.64 -19.62 -1.00
CA MET A 56 3.43 -18.17 -1.05
C MET A 56 1.94 -17.81 -1.03
N GLY A 57 1.12 -18.49 -1.82
CA GLY A 57 -0.34 -18.32 -1.82
C GLY A 57 -0.97 -18.61 -0.46
N LYS A 58 -0.51 -19.64 0.24
CA LYS A 58 -0.97 -19.96 1.60
C LYS A 58 -0.65 -18.88 2.61
N LEU A 59 0.53 -18.25 2.52
CA LEU A 59 0.87 -17.11 3.37
C LEU A 59 -0.03 -15.90 3.10
N ASP A 60 -0.43 -15.68 1.85
CA ASP A 60 -1.33 -14.59 1.48
C ASP A 60 -2.76 -14.85 1.97
N GLU A 61 -3.28 -16.06 1.80
CA GLU A 61 -4.57 -16.49 2.35
C GLU A 61 -4.63 -16.28 3.87
N MET A 62 -3.53 -16.54 4.58
CA MET A 62 -3.42 -16.25 6.02
C MET A 62 -3.39 -14.75 6.34
N GLU A 63 -2.80 -13.89 5.50
CA GLU A 63 -2.82 -12.43 5.69
C GLU A 63 -4.21 -11.82 5.42
N PHE A 64 -4.97 -12.39 4.49
CA PHE A 64 -6.25 -11.86 4.03
C PHE A 64 -7.49 -12.52 4.65
N ASN A 65 -7.33 -13.51 5.53
CA ASN A 65 -8.46 -14.18 6.18
C ASN A 65 -9.21 -13.21 7.14
N PRO A 66 -10.49 -12.87 6.88
CA PRO A 66 -11.26 -11.95 7.72
C PRO A 66 -11.73 -12.56 9.05
N VAL A 67 -11.60 -13.89 9.23
CA VAL A 67 -12.12 -14.62 10.40
C VAL A 67 -11.07 -14.85 11.48
N GLN A 68 -9.78 -14.93 11.12
CA GLN A 68 -8.72 -15.28 12.04
C GLN A 68 -7.57 -14.28 11.91
N GLN A 69 -7.38 -13.43 12.93
CA GLN A 69 -6.19 -12.59 13.00
C GLN A 69 -4.94 -13.49 13.00
N PRO A 70 -3.93 -13.21 12.16
CA PRO A 70 -2.74 -14.02 12.10
C PRO A 70 -2.09 -14.11 13.49
N GLN A 71 -1.83 -15.32 13.98
CA GLN A 71 -1.07 -15.58 15.21
C GLN A 71 0.37 -15.04 15.14
N LEU A 72 0.85 -14.72 13.93
CA LEU A 72 2.20 -14.26 13.64
C LEU A 72 2.23 -12.77 13.28
N ASN A 73 3.25 -12.08 13.79
CA ASN A 73 3.53 -10.68 13.51
C ASN A 73 3.62 -10.41 11.99
N LYS A 74 2.96 -9.35 11.50
CA LYS A 74 2.95 -8.92 10.08
C LYS A 74 4.35 -8.84 9.46
N LYS A 75 5.36 -8.46 10.24
CA LYS A 75 6.76 -8.40 9.79
C LYS A 75 7.31 -9.79 9.42
N VAL A 76 6.98 -10.81 10.21
CA VAL A 76 7.43 -12.20 10.01
C VAL A 76 6.81 -12.81 8.76
N LEU A 77 5.54 -12.50 8.46
CA LEU A 77 4.87 -12.96 7.24
C LEU A 77 5.51 -12.36 5.99
N LYS A 78 5.79 -11.05 6.01
CA LYS A 78 6.53 -10.37 4.95
C LYS A 78 7.92 -10.96 4.73
N ASP A 79 8.65 -11.26 5.80
CA ASP A 79 9.99 -11.85 5.73
C ASP A 79 9.96 -13.29 5.19
N LYS A 80 9.00 -14.12 5.60
CA LYS A 80 8.79 -15.46 5.05
C LYS A 80 8.47 -15.41 3.55
N ARG A 81 7.56 -14.52 3.14
CA ARG A 81 7.22 -14.29 1.72
C ARG A 81 8.44 -13.86 0.91
N LYS A 82 9.27 -12.96 1.47
CA LYS A 82 10.52 -12.52 0.83
C LYS A 82 11.48 -13.68 0.57
N LYS A 83 11.71 -14.55 1.57
CA LYS A 83 12.60 -15.72 1.43
C LYS A 83 12.10 -16.73 0.39
N LEU A 84 10.78 -16.95 0.30
CA LEU A 84 10.20 -17.83 -0.72
C LEU A 84 10.39 -17.25 -2.13
N ARG A 85 10.17 -15.94 -2.30
CA ARG A 85 10.46 -15.26 -3.58
C ARG A 85 11.93 -15.34 -3.97
N GLU A 86 12.85 -15.05 -3.05
CA GLU A 86 14.30 -15.17 -3.32
C GLU A 86 14.69 -16.60 -3.74
N THR A 87 14.07 -17.61 -3.12
CA THR A 87 14.26 -19.02 -3.52
C THR A 87 13.71 -19.28 -4.93
N PHE A 88 12.51 -18.77 -5.24
CA PHE A 88 11.89 -18.91 -6.57
C PHE A 88 12.70 -18.23 -7.67
N GLU A 89 13.21 -17.01 -7.43
CA GLU A 89 14.09 -16.30 -8.37
C GLU A 89 15.39 -17.07 -8.63
N CYS A 90 15.96 -17.69 -7.59
CA CYS A 90 17.14 -18.54 -7.76
C CYS A 90 16.84 -19.77 -8.63
N ILE A 91 15.65 -20.35 -8.51
CA ILE A 91 15.19 -21.46 -9.36
C ILE A 91 14.97 -20.98 -10.80
N LEU A 92 14.36 -19.82 -11.03
CA LEU A 92 14.19 -19.24 -12.36
C LEU A 92 15.53 -19.10 -13.09
N ARG A 93 16.58 -18.61 -12.41
CA ARG A 93 17.94 -18.47 -12.99
C ARG A 93 18.61 -19.81 -13.32
N LEU A 94 18.22 -20.89 -12.63
CA LEU A 94 18.69 -22.24 -12.96
C LEU A 94 18.00 -22.75 -14.23
N TYR A 95 16.67 -22.63 -14.30
CA TYR A 95 15.88 -23.11 -15.45
C TYR A 95 16.08 -22.28 -16.71
N GLU A 96 16.43 -20.99 -16.60
CA GLU A 96 16.84 -20.17 -17.75
C GLU A 96 17.97 -20.82 -18.56
N LYS A 97 18.87 -21.55 -17.88
CA LYS A 97 20.01 -22.24 -18.50
C LYS A 97 19.72 -23.69 -18.86
N GLU A 98 18.87 -24.38 -18.09
CA GLU A 98 18.58 -25.79 -18.30
C GLU A 98 17.47 -26.03 -19.32
N ASN A 99 16.34 -25.28 -19.26
CA ASN A 99 15.19 -25.46 -20.16
C ASN A 99 14.38 -24.15 -20.33
N PRO A 100 14.43 -23.49 -21.50
CA PRO A 100 13.78 -22.19 -21.71
C PRO A 100 12.25 -22.25 -21.70
N ASP A 101 11.65 -23.41 -21.99
CA ASP A 101 10.18 -23.56 -22.02
C ASP A 101 9.58 -23.64 -20.61
N ILE A 102 10.23 -24.39 -19.71
CA ILE A 102 9.87 -24.45 -18.29
C ILE A 102 10.01 -23.06 -17.65
N TYR A 103 11.07 -22.32 -18.01
CA TYR A 103 11.25 -20.94 -17.54
C TYR A 103 10.05 -20.04 -17.92
N LYS A 104 9.55 -20.13 -19.16
CA LYS A 104 8.38 -19.36 -19.61
C LYS A 104 7.12 -19.74 -18.83
N GLU A 105 6.89 -21.03 -18.55
CA GLU A 105 5.76 -21.47 -17.73
C GLU A 105 5.86 -20.93 -16.29
N LEU A 106 7.03 -21.02 -15.67
CA LEU A 106 7.25 -20.49 -14.32
C LEU A 106 7.06 -18.97 -14.24
N ARG A 107 7.49 -18.24 -15.27
CA ARG A 107 7.24 -16.79 -15.39
C ARG A 107 5.75 -16.46 -15.54
N LYS A 108 4.99 -17.26 -16.29
CA LYS A 108 3.53 -17.09 -16.37
C LYS A 108 2.87 -17.30 -15.02
N LEU A 109 3.25 -18.36 -14.30
CA LEU A 109 2.72 -18.67 -12.97
C LEU A 109 3.05 -17.57 -11.94
N GLU A 110 4.23 -16.96 -12.01
CA GLU A 110 4.61 -15.82 -11.17
C GLU A 110 3.70 -14.61 -11.41
N VAL A 111 3.44 -14.29 -12.68
CA VAL A 111 2.55 -13.19 -13.07
C VAL A 111 1.13 -13.46 -12.59
N GLU A 112 0.63 -14.68 -12.79
CA GLU A 112 -0.70 -15.08 -12.35
C GLU A 112 -0.86 -14.98 -10.82
N TYR A 113 0.16 -15.40 -10.07
CA TYR A 113 0.19 -15.27 -8.62
C TYR A 113 0.18 -13.80 -8.16
N GLU A 114 1.00 -12.93 -8.74
CA GLU A 114 1.01 -11.49 -8.39
C GLU A 114 -0.30 -10.80 -8.78
N GLN A 115 -0.92 -11.19 -9.91
CA GLN A 115 -2.25 -10.72 -10.30
C GLN A 115 -3.32 -11.13 -9.29
N LYS A 116 -3.33 -12.40 -8.88
CA LYS A 116 -4.25 -12.91 -7.84
C LYS A 116 -4.08 -12.14 -6.53
N ARG A 117 -2.83 -11.93 -6.09
CA ARG A 117 -2.51 -11.19 -4.87
C ARG A 117 -2.95 -9.72 -4.94
N TYR A 118 -2.77 -9.06 -6.09
CA TYR A 118 -3.27 -7.69 -6.28
C TYR A 118 -4.79 -7.64 -6.17
N PHE A 119 -5.49 -8.55 -6.84
CA PHE A 119 -6.94 -8.65 -6.78
C PHE A 119 -7.47 -8.91 -5.36
N ASP A 120 -6.83 -9.81 -4.62
CA ASP A 120 -7.20 -10.12 -3.24
C ASP A 120 -6.91 -8.93 -2.30
N ALA A 121 -5.82 -8.20 -2.51
CA ALA A 121 -5.53 -6.97 -1.76
C ALA A 121 -6.59 -5.88 -2.04
N VAL A 122 -6.99 -5.71 -3.31
CA VAL A 122 -8.04 -4.79 -3.73
C VAL A 122 -9.37 -5.18 -3.11
N LYS A 123 -9.75 -6.46 -3.15
CA LYS A 123 -10.97 -6.98 -2.49
C LYS A 123 -10.97 -6.73 -0.99
N ASN A 124 -9.85 -6.97 -0.31
CA ASN A 124 -9.76 -6.70 1.12
C ASN A 124 -9.93 -5.20 1.41
N ALA A 125 -9.29 -4.31 0.64
CA ALA A 125 -9.46 -2.87 0.80
C ALA A 125 -10.92 -2.40 0.55
N HIS A 126 -11.59 -2.93 -0.47
CA HIS A 126 -12.99 -2.64 -0.77
C HIS A 126 -13.96 -3.27 0.25
N GLY A 127 -13.66 -4.47 0.75
CA GLY A 127 -14.37 -5.11 1.85
C GLY A 127 -14.30 -4.23 3.11
N VAL A 128 -13.10 -3.79 3.49
CA VAL A 128 -12.88 -2.83 4.58
C VAL A 128 -13.65 -1.53 4.36
N THR A 129 -13.75 -1.03 3.12
CA THR A 129 -14.52 0.19 2.81
C THR A 129 -16.03 -0.06 2.94
N THR A 130 -16.53 -1.21 2.51
CA THR A 130 -17.95 -1.59 2.59
C THR A 130 -18.41 -1.77 4.05
N MET A 131 -17.54 -2.27 4.94
CA MET A 131 -17.84 -2.32 6.37
C MET A 131 -17.50 -1.05 7.16
N MET A 132 -16.78 -0.07 6.57
CA MET A 132 -16.53 1.25 7.18
C MET A 132 -17.59 2.30 6.80
N PHE A 133 -18.37 2.09 5.74
CA PHE A 133 -19.49 2.97 5.42
C PHE A 133 -20.77 2.41 6.07
N PRO A 134 -21.39 3.11 7.05
CA PRO A 134 -22.72 2.71 7.47
C PRO A 134 -23.62 2.86 6.26
N ALA A 135 -24.28 1.77 5.86
CA ALA A 135 -25.17 1.68 4.72
C ALA A 135 -26.01 2.98 4.52
N PRO A 136 -26.26 3.40 3.26
CA PRO A 136 -26.91 4.69 2.91
C PRO A 136 -28.26 4.93 3.60
N VAL A 137 -28.86 3.88 4.17
CA VAL A 137 -30.02 3.94 5.04
C VAL A 137 -29.85 4.90 6.24
N LYS A 138 -28.68 4.97 6.89
CA LYS A 138 -28.49 5.88 8.05
C LYS A 138 -28.41 7.35 7.61
N MET A 139 -27.82 7.62 6.44
CA MET A 139 -27.76 8.99 5.87
C MET A 139 -29.15 9.52 5.53
N THR A 140 -30.04 8.69 5.00
CA THR A 140 -31.43 9.13 4.70
C THR A 140 -32.25 9.42 5.96
N ALA A 141 -31.99 8.71 7.06
CA ALA A 141 -32.63 8.97 8.34
C ALA A 141 -32.16 10.32 8.94
N ILE A 142 -30.85 10.59 8.87
CA ILE A 142 -30.27 11.86 9.30
C ILE A 142 -30.81 13.01 8.44
N LEU A 143 -30.82 12.89 7.12
CA LEU A 143 -31.36 13.93 6.24
C LEU A 143 -32.85 14.19 6.52
N ARG A 144 -33.65 13.14 6.77
CA ARG A 144 -35.07 13.31 7.15
C ARG A 144 -35.25 14.02 8.49
N THR A 145 -34.44 13.73 9.50
CA THR A 145 -34.53 14.43 10.79
C THR A 145 -34.10 15.88 10.66
N TRP A 146 -33.06 16.17 9.89
CA TRP A 146 -32.63 17.54 9.59
C TRP A 146 -33.69 18.35 8.81
N ILE A 147 -34.34 17.74 7.81
CA ILE A 147 -35.46 18.38 7.09
C ILE A 147 -36.64 18.65 8.03
N LYS A 148 -36.99 17.70 8.91
CA LYS A 148 -38.06 17.89 9.90
C LYS A 148 -37.74 19.00 10.90
N ILE A 149 -36.52 19.05 11.42
CA ILE A 149 -36.06 20.11 12.34
C ILE A 149 -36.12 21.47 11.62
N SER A 150 -35.66 21.54 10.38
CA SER A 150 -35.73 22.76 9.56
C SER A 150 -37.17 23.25 9.35
N MET A 151 -38.09 22.36 8.96
CA MET A 151 -39.51 22.74 8.84
C MET A 151 -40.10 23.22 10.17
N MET A 152 -39.76 22.56 11.29
CA MET A 152 -40.24 22.93 12.61
C MET A 152 -39.73 24.32 13.04
N THR A 153 -38.48 24.65 12.71
CA THR A 153 -37.93 26.00 12.95
C THR A 153 -38.62 27.07 12.11
N VAL A 154 -38.96 26.79 10.85
CA VAL A 154 -39.70 27.72 9.97
C VAL A 154 -41.11 27.97 10.51
N THR A 155 -41.79 26.93 11.00
CA THR A 155 -43.12 27.11 11.60
C THR A 155 -43.07 27.91 12.91
N LEU A 156 -42.03 27.74 13.72
CA LEU A 156 -41.86 28.53 14.96
C LEU A 156 -41.54 29.99 14.65
N THR A 157 -40.77 30.28 13.61
CA THR A 157 -40.49 31.67 13.19
C THR A 157 -41.73 32.36 12.60
N ASP A 158 -42.56 31.64 11.85
CA ASP A 158 -43.80 32.16 11.27
C ASP A 158 -44.84 32.50 12.37
N GLN A 159 -44.92 31.66 13.41
CA GLN A 159 -45.74 31.95 14.60
C GLN A 159 -45.21 33.15 15.41
N MET A 160 -43.89 33.30 15.52
CA MET A 160 -43.25 34.43 16.23
C MET A 160 -43.36 35.73 15.44
N GLU A 161 -43.38 35.68 14.11
CA GLU A 161 -43.63 36.84 13.24
C GLU A 161 -45.10 37.27 13.29
N LYS A 162 -46.03 36.30 13.33
CA LYS A 162 -47.47 36.57 13.51
C LYS A 162 -47.82 37.18 14.88
N VAL A 163 -47.10 36.79 15.95
CA VAL A 163 -47.24 37.41 17.28
C VAL A 163 -46.60 38.81 17.33
N ARG A 164 -45.51 39.04 16.57
CA ARG A 164 -44.85 40.35 16.49
C ARG A 164 -45.65 41.38 15.66
N GLY A 165 -46.54 40.92 14.78
CA GLY A 165 -47.40 41.79 13.95
C GLY A 165 -48.61 42.42 14.68
N MET A 166 -48.90 42.04 15.93
CA MET A 166 -50.06 42.57 16.68
C MET A 166 -49.72 43.57 17.79
N ASN A 167 -48.47 44.05 17.91
CA ASN A 167 -48.10 45.13 18.84
C ASN A 167 -47.16 46.13 18.17
N PHE A 168 -47.74 47.18 17.56
CA PHE A 168 -47.09 48.47 17.31
C PHE A 168 -47.31 49.32 18.57
N ASP A 169 -46.29 49.89 19.21
CA ASP A 169 -45.70 51.19 18.84
C ASP A 169 -44.24 51.40 19.33
N PRO A 170 -43.47 52.35 18.74
CA PRO A 170 -42.03 52.47 18.89
C PRO A 170 -41.64 53.37 20.08
N SER A 171 -40.85 52.84 21.02
CA SER A 171 -40.19 53.65 22.05
C SER A 171 -38.69 53.39 22.11
N VAL A 172 -37.98 54.50 22.02
CA VAL A 172 -36.53 54.69 22.04
C VAL A 172 -35.91 54.14 23.33
N SER A 173 -34.90 53.27 23.21
CA SER A 173 -33.68 53.38 24.01
C SER A 173 -32.55 52.55 23.41
N ALA A 174 -31.52 53.26 22.94
CA ALA A 174 -30.25 52.69 22.52
C ALA A 174 -29.50 52.13 23.74
N SER A 175 -29.19 50.82 23.73
CA SER A 175 -28.27 50.21 24.68
C SER A 175 -27.24 49.35 23.94
N GLN A 176 -26.15 50.04 23.58
CA GLN A 176 -24.76 49.57 23.51
C GLN A 176 -24.51 48.13 23.03
N VAL A 177 -24.53 47.92 21.71
CA VAL A 177 -23.85 46.78 21.06
C VAL A 177 -22.35 47.06 21.03
N ALA A 178 -21.66 46.74 22.13
CA ALA A 178 -20.21 46.61 22.16
C ALA A 178 -19.86 45.12 22.19
N GLY A 179 -19.45 44.56 21.04
CA GLY A 179 -18.82 43.22 21.02
C GLY A 179 -19.11 42.27 19.84
N THR A 180 -19.74 42.69 18.73
CA THR A 180 -20.00 41.74 17.60
C THR A 180 -19.36 42.10 16.26
N THR A 181 -18.67 43.24 16.16
CA THR A 181 -18.00 43.66 14.92
C THR A 181 -16.77 42.79 14.56
N GLY A 182 -16.20 42.06 15.52
CA GLY A 182 -15.08 41.14 15.28
C GLY A 182 -15.47 39.76 14.72
N MET A 183 -16.68 39.27 15.01
CA MET A 183 -17.07 37.89 14.66
C MET A 183 -17.71 37.75 13.28
N ARG A 184 -18.40 38.79 12.78
CA ARG A 184 -19.09 38.74 11.48
C ARG A 184 -18.12 38.70 10.27
N HIS A 185 -16.91 39.24 10.42
CA HIS A 185 -15.90 39.21 9.36
C HIS A 185 -15.21 37.85 9.23
N HIS A 186 -14.93 37.15 10.33
CA HIS A 186 -14.33 35.81 10.28
C HIS A 186 -15.28 34.75 9.74
N ALA A 187 -16.57 34.81 10.10
CA ALA A 187 -17.57 33.89 9.53
C ALA A 187 -17.78 34.10 8.02
N ARG A 188 -17.74 35.36 7.55
CA ARG A 188 -17.81 35.68 6.11
C ARG A 188 -16.58 35.22 5.32
N LEU A 189 -15.38 35.32 5.89
CA LEU A 189 -14.15 34.82 5.25
C LEU A 189 -14.14 33.31 5.13
N ILE A 190 -14.58 32.58 6.16
CA ILE A 190 -14.69 31.12 6.13
C ILE A 190 -15.72 30.67 5.08
N PHE A 191 -16.87 31.34 4.99
CA PHE A 191 -17.89 31.06 3.97
C PHE A 191 -17.40 31.39 2.54
N SER A 192 -16.66 32.49 2.36
CA SER A 192 -16.12 32.88 1.05
C SER A 192 -15.03 31.93 0.54
N ILE A 193 -14.18 31.39 1.42
CA ILE A 193 -13.14 30.41 1.04
C ILE A 193 -13.80 29.09 0.63
N TYR A 194 -14.82 28.62 1.35
CA TYR A 194 -15.46 27.34 1.10
C TYR A 194 -16.30 27.28 -0.18
N ILE A 195 -16.86 28.40 -0.65
CA ILE A 195 -17.67 28.44 -1.88
C ILE A 195 -16.85 28.86 -3.10
N SER A 196 -15.88 29.78 -2.95
CA SER A 196 -15.12 30.31 -4.10
C SER A 196 -14.08 29.33 -4.66
N TRP A 197 -13.47 28.51 -3.80
CA TRP A 197 -12.49 27.50 -4.22
C TRP A 197 -13.05 26.38 -5.09
N PRO A 198 -14.17 25.72 -4.74
CA PRO A 198 -14.71 24.66 -5.57
C PRO A 198 -15.24 25.19 -6.91
N ILE A 199 -15.81 26.39 -6.97
CA ILE A 199 -16.30 26.97 -8.23
C ILE A 199 -15.16 27.32 -9.18
N SER A 200 -14.07 27.90 -8.66
CA SER A 200 -12.87 28.22 -9.45
C SER A 200 -12.14 26.95 -9.91
N PHE A 201 -12.08 25.92 -9.05
CA PHE A 201 -11.52 24.62 -9.41
C PHE A 201 -12.36 23.89 -10.47
N PHE A 202 -13.69 23.97 -10.38
CA PHE A 202 -14.60 23.37 -11.36
C PHE A 202 -14.49 24.06 -12.72
N LEU A 203 -14.39 25.40 -12.75
CA LEU A 203 -14.15 26.16 -13.98
C LEU A 203 -12.76 25.85 -14.59
N PHE A 204 -11.72 25.71 -13.76
CA PHE A 204 -10.40 25.29 -14.23
C PHE A 204 -10.41 23.88 -14.85
N ILE A 205 -11.12 22.92 -14.26
CA ILE A 205 -11.28 21.56 -14.82
C ILE A 205 -12.03 21.59 -16.15
N VAL A 206 -13.07 22.43 -16.30
CA VAL A 206 -13.83 22.55 -17.55
C VAL A 206 -13.03 23.25 -18.66
N GLU A 207 -12.26 24.28 -18.31
CA GLU A 207 -11.46 25.07 -19.25
C GLU A 207 -10.17 24.35 -19.69
N THR A 208 -9.56 23.57 -18.79
CA THR A 208 -8.40 22.72 -19.11
C THR A 208 -8.79 21.35 -19.67
N GLY A 209 -9.98 20.84 -19.33
CA GLY A 209 -10.52 19.57 -19.85
C GLY A 209 -10.97 19.62 -21.32
N SER A 210 -11.19 20.81 -21.88
CA SER A 210 -11.60 20.98 -23.28
C SER A 210 -10.44 21.15 -24.29
N ARG A 211 -9.17 21.10 -23.86
CA ARG A 211 -8.01 21.25 -24.78
C ARG A 211 -7.24 19.95 -25.09
N SER A 212 -7.70 18.78 -24.61
CA SER A 212 -6.97 17.51 -24.84
C SER A 212 -7.67 16.49 -25.75
N CYS A 213 -8.68 16.89 -26.54
CA CYS A 213 -9.31 16.03 -27.54
C CYS A 213 -9.65 16.80 -28.83
N SER A 214 -8.65 17.18 -29.63
CA SER A 214 -8.79 17.26 -31.09
C SER A 214 -7.41 17.32 -31.73
N GLY A 215 -7.06 16.24 -32.42
CA GLY A 215 -5.83 16.11 -33.19
C GLY A 215 -5.16 14.79 -32.93
N TRP A 216 -5.79 13.69 -33.35
CA TRP A 216 -5.21 12.44 -33.87
C TRP A 216 -6.37 11.48 -34.21
N PHE A 217 -7.19 11.87 -35.20
CA PHE A 217 -7.66 11.08 -36.34
C PHE A 217 -8.54 11.95 -37.24
#